data_AF-G8WRM9-F1
#
_entry.id   AF-G8WRM9-F1
#
_cell.length_a   1.000
_cell.length_b   1.000
_cell.length_c   1.000
_cell.angle_alpha   90.00
_cell.angle_beta   90.00
_cell.angle_gamma   90.00
#
_symmetry.space_group_name_H-M   'P 1'
#
loop_
_entity.id
_entity.type
_entity.pdbx_description
1 polymer ?
#
loop_
_entity_poly.entity_id
_entity_poly.type
_entity_poly.pdbx_seq_one_letter_code
_entity_poly.pdbx_strand_id
1 'polypeptide(L)'
;MYVCSCFGITEEQVREHADSGRCTPRQIASACKAGTDCGSCVRRIQALLGRGADCLPREAASAAPALPPAAAARLTAVRARQAARRAAARVAAPVA
;
A
#
# COMPACT_ATOMS: atom_id res chain seq x y z
N MET A 1 6.14 -21.58 13.84
CA MET A 1 5.85 -20.60 14.92
C MET A 1 4.94 -19.49 14.39
N TYR A 2 4.08 -18.87 15.22
CA TYR A 2 3.40 -17.62 14.86
C TYR A 2 4.34 -16.41 14.91
N VAL A 3 4.33 -15.60 13.87
CA VAL A 3 5.07 -14.34 13.76
C VAL A 3 4.16 -13.14 14.04
N CYS A 4 2.91 -13.18 13.57
CA CYS A 4 1.91 -12.13 13.84
C CYS A 4 0.70 -12.71 14.58
N SER A 5 0.52 -12.34 15.83
CA SER A 5 -0.63 -12.78 16.64
C SER A 5 -1.96 -12.13 16.22
N CYS A 6 -1.93 -10.87 15.76
CA CYS A 6 -3.15 -10.13 15.39
C CYS A 6 -3.91 -10.79 14.23
N PHE A 7 -3.19 -11.33 13.26
CA PHE A 7 -3.75 -11.93 12.05
C PHE A 7 -3.45 -13.44 11.95
N GLY A 8 -2.85 -14.04 12.99
CA GLY A 8 -2.55 -15.47 13.02
C GLY A 8 -1.54 -15.92 11.96
N ILE A 9 -0.56 -15.08 11.61
CA ILE A 9 0.40 -15.38 10.54
C ILE A 9 1.59 -16.17 11.09
N THR A 10 1.92 -17.27 10.43
CA THR A 10 3.05 -18.15 10.79
C THR A 10 4.34 -17.75 10.08
N GLU A 11 5.45 -18.23 10.62
CA GLU A 11 6.77 -18.09 10.03
C GLU A 11 6.86 -18.79 8.67
N GLU A 12 6.18 -19.94 8.51
CA GLU A 12 6.06 -20.64 7.23
C GLU A 12 5.40 -19.75 6.17
N GLN A 13 4.26 -19.14 6.50
CA GLN A 13 3.54 -18.25 5.59
C GLN A 13 4.39 -17.03 5.19
N VAL A 14 5.19 -16.50 6.11
CA VAL A 14 6.13 -15.40 5.79
C VAL A 14 7.20 -15.87 4.80
N ARG A 15 7.74 -17.08 4.96
CA ARG A 15 8.72 -17.66 4.01
C ARG A 15 8.09 -17.98 2.66
N GLU A 16 6.93 -18.61 2.61
CA GLU A 16 6.20 -18.87 1.36
C GLU A 16 5.94 -17.58 0.58
N HIS A 17 5.58 -16.50 1.28
CA HIS A 17 5.45 -15.20 0.66
C HIS A 17 6.80 -14.64 0.17
N ALA A 18 7.87 -14.80 0.93
CA ALA A 18 9.22 -14.41 0.50
C ALA A 18 9.65 -15.18 -0.77
N ASP A 19 9.44 -16.49 -0.81
CA ASP A 19 9.74 -17.39 -1.94
C ASP A 19 8.91 -17.01 -3.17
N SER A 20 7.68 -16.53 -2.98
CA SER A 20 6.85 -15.97 -4.05
C SER A 20 7.28 -14.59 -4.55
N GLY A 21 8.43 -14.08 -4.08
CA GLY A 21 9.04 -12.81 -4.51
C GLY A 21 8.69 -11.60 -3.64
N ARG A 22 8.11 -11.78 -2.45
CA ARG A 22 7.78 -10.67 -1.52
C ARG A 22 8.91 -10.46 -0.53
N CYS A 23 9.92 -9.71 -0.96
CA CYS A 23 11.14 -9.54 -0.18
C CYS A 23 11.14 -8.34 0.79
N THR A 24 9.99 -7.71 1.05
CA THR A 24 9.90 -6.58 1.99
C THR A 24 8.73 -6.75 2.97
N PRO A 25 8.84 -6.24 4.22
CA PRO A 25 7.75 -6.28 5.17
C PRO A 25 6.47 -5.64 4.65
N ARG A 26 6.62 -4.61 3.80
CA ARG A 26 5.49 -3.94 3.15
C ARG A 26 4.80 -4.85 2.13
N GLN A 27 5.55 -5.61 1.33
CA GLN A 27 4.97 -6.60 0.41
C GLN A 27 4.32 -7.77 1.16
N ILE A 28 4.91 -8.22 2.27
CA ILE A 28 4.30 -9.21 3.16
C ILE A 28 2.98 -8.68 3.74
N ALA A 29 2.98 -7.45 4.24
CA ALA A 29 1.78 -6.77 4.74
C ALA A 29 0.68 -6.69 3.67
N SER A 30 1.02 -6.37 2.42
CA SER A 30 0.06 -6.35 1.31
C SER A 30 -0.51 -7.73 0.96
N ALA A 31 0.21 -8.82 1.26
CA ALA A 31 -0.23 -10.17 0.95
C ALA A 31 -1.11 -10.78 2.04
N CYS A 32 -0.70 -10.62 3.30
CA CYS A 32 -1.26 -11.36 4.43
C CYS A 32 -1.66 -10.48 5.62
N LYS A 33 -1.59 -9.14 5.50
CA LYS A 33 -1.88 -8.15 6.55
C LYS A 33 -0.93 -8.16 7.75
N ALA A 34 0.11 -9.01 7.77
CA ALA A 34 1.08 -9.01 8.87
C ALA A 34 1.73 -7.61 9.02
N GLY A 35 1.70 -7.06 10.24
CA GLY A 35 2.34 -5.78 10.55
C GLY A 35 1.50 -4.53 10.27
N THR A 36 0.21 -4.65 9.90
CA THR A 36 -0.67 -3.49 9.69
C THR A 36 -1.50 -3.08 10.91
N ASP A 37 -1.42 -3.84 12.01
CA ASP A 37 -2.12 -3.58 13.28
C ASP A 37 -1.12 -3.04 14.33
N CYS A 38 -0.86 -3.76 15.42
CA CYS A 38 0.06 -3.32 16.48
C CYS A 38 1.54 -3.24 16.07
N GLY A 39 1.92 -3.82 14.93
CA GLY A 39 3.26 -3.70 14.34
C GLY A 39 4.41 -4.44 15.05
N SER A 40 4.17 -5.12 16.17
CA SER A 40 5.22 -5.82 16.94
C SER A 40 6.00 -6.87 16.12
N CYS A 41 5.33 -7.51 15.16
CA CYS A 41 5.91 -8.51 14.28
C CYS A 41 6.84 -7.95 13.19
N VAL A 42 6.83 -6.63 12.91
CA VAL A 42 7.52 -6.05 11.75
C VAL A 42 9.04 -6.27 11.82
N ARG A 43 9.67 -6.07 12.98
CA ARG A 43 11.12 -6.30 13.16
C ARG A 43 11.48 -7.78 13.02
N ARG A 44 10.60 -8.68 13.47
CA ARG A 44 10.78 -10.12 13.30
C ARG A 44 10.68 -10.52 11.82
N ILE A 45 9.70 -9.99 11.10
CA ILE A 45 9.55 -10.20 9.65
C ILE A 45 10.78 -9.71 8.90
N GLN A 46 11.32 -8.53 9.25
CA GLN A 46 12.57 -8.02 8.67
C GLN A 46 13.75 -8.97 8.90
N ALA A 47 13.86 -9.56 10.10
CA ALA A 47 14.92 -10.53 10.39
C ALA A 47 14.76 -11.83 9.57
N LEU A 48 13.52 -12.30 9.37
CA LEU A 48 13.23 -13.49 8.56
C LEU A 48 13.53 -13.29 7.07
N LEU A 49 13.27 -12.09 6.55
CA LEU A 49 13.55 -11.73 5.17
C LEU A 49 15.03 -11.40 4.90
N GLY A 50 15.88 -11.40 5.93
CA GLY A 50 17.27 -10.97 5.83
C GLY A 50 17.44 -9.45 5.75
N ARG A 51 18.67 -8.96 5.93
CA ARG A 51 19.03 -7.53 5.83
C ARG A 51 19.05 -7.07 4.36
N GLY A 52 17.95 -7.18 3.63
CA GLY A 52 17.70 -6.49 2.37
C GLY A 52 18.76 -6.62 1.26
N ALA A 53 19.60 -7.66 1.26
CA ALA A 53 20.76 -7.73 0.37
C ALA A 53 20.54 -8.59 -0.88
N ASP A 54 19.58 -9.52 -0.89
CA ASP A 54 19.57 -10.58 -1.91
C ASP A 54 18.38 -10.51 -2.89
N CYS A 55 17.42 -9.60 -2.69
CA CYS A 55 16.35 -9.36 -3.66
C CYS A 55 16.56 -8.02 -4.37
N LEU A 56 17.21 -8.07 -5.54
CA LEU A 56 17.36 -6.92 -6.45
C LEU A 56 16.01 -6.22 -6.67
N PRO A 57 15.86 -4.94 -6.28
CA PRO A 57 14.61 -4.23 -6.37
C PRO A 57 14.47 -3.54 -7.73
N ARG A 58 13.98 -4.23 -8.78
CA ARG A 58 13.59 -3.51 -10.03
C ARG A 58 12.64 -4.21 -11.02
N GLU A 59 11.74 -5.12 -10.62
CA GLU A 59 10.69 -5.56 -11.56
C GLU A 59 9.26 -5.45 -11.01
N ALA A 60 9.07 -5.42 -9.69
CA ALA A 60 7.73 -5.36 -9.08
C ALA A 60 7.22 -3.94 -8.71
N ALA A 61 8.00 -2.87 -8.94
CA ALA A 61 7.58 -1.51 -8.61
C ALA A 61 6.55 -0.92 -9.61
N SER A 62 6.26 -1.62 -10.71
CA SER A 62 5.29 -1.18 -11.73
C SER A 62 3.87 -1.70 -11.50
N ALA A 63 3.62 -2.51 -10.46
CA ALA A 63 2.26 -2.88 -10.07
C ALA A 63 1.63 -1.83 -9.15
N ALA A 64 1.79 -0.54 -9.49
CA ALA A 64 0.65 0.34 -9.28
C ALA A 64 -0.47 -0.26 -10.14
N PRO A 65 -1.69 -0.51 -9.63
CA PRO A 65 -2.78 -0.86 -10.52
C PRO A 65 -2.86 0.28 -11.53
N ALA A 66 -2.53 -0.01 -12.79
CA ALA A 66 -2.66 0.93 -13.88
C ALA A 66 -4.13 1.33 -13.89
N LEU A 67 -4.41 2.49 -13.32
CA LEU A 67 -5.76 2.98 -13.23
C LEU A 67 -6.25 3.05 -14.68
N PRO A 68 -7.35 2.39 -15.06
CA PRO A 68 -7.77 2.39 -16.44
C PRO A 68 -7.95 3.84 -16.89
N PRO A 69 -7.60 4.20 -18.14
CA PRO A 69 -7.62 5.59 -18.61
C PRO A 69 -8.99 6.25 -18.38
N ALA A 70 -10.06 5.47 -18.41
CA ALA A 70 -11.41 5.90 -18.06
C ALA A 70 -11.56 6.36 -16.59
N ALA A 71 -10.92 5.69 -15.64
CA ALA A 71 -10.96 6.06 -14.22
C ALA A 71 -10.09 7.30 -13.93
N ALA A 72 -8.94 7.43 -14.60
CA ALA A 72 -8.12 8.64 -14.53
C ALA A 72 -8.89 9.86 -15.09
N ALA A 73 -9.54 9.71 -16.26
CA ALA A 73 -10.36 10.76 -16.86
C ALA A 73 -11.54 11.17 -15.96
N ARG A 74 -12.21 10.20 -15.32
CA ARG A 74 -13.29 10.46 -14.36
C ARG A 74 -12.81 11.27 -13.16
N LEU A 75 -11.65 10.95 -12.59
CA LEU A 75 -11.09 11.69 -11.45
C LEU A 75 -10.73 13.14 -11.83
N THR A 76 -10.14 13.36 -13.01
CA THR A 76 -9.84 14.70 -13.52
C THR A 76 -11.12 15.52 -13.72
N ALA A 77 -12.17 14.92 -14.30
CA ALA A 77 -13.46 15.57 -14.48
C ALA A 77 -14.15 15.92 -13.15
N VAL A 78 -14.10 15.01 -12.16
CA VAL A 78 -14.64 15.26 -10.81
C VAL A 78 -13.90 16.41 -10.13
N ARG A 79 -12.57 16.44 -10.21
CA ARG A 79 -11.76 17.52 -9.64
C ARG A 79 -12.04 18.87 -10.29
N ALA A 80 -12.18 18.92 -11.62
CA ALA A 80 -12.54 20.14 -12.35
C ALA A 80 -13.92 20.68 -11.90
N ARG A 81 -14.93 19.80 -11.77
CA ARG A 81 -16.27 20.18 -11.27
C ARG A 81 -16.21 20.71 -9.84
N GLN A 82 -15.44 20.08 -8.96
CA GLN A 82 -15.27 20.54 -7.58
C GLN A 82 -14.57 21.90 -7.50
N ALA A 83 -13.53 22.12 -8.31
CA ALA A 83 -12.85 23.41 -8.40
C ALA A 83 -13.81 24.52 -8.88
N ALA A 84 -14.60 24.26 -9.93
CA ALA A 84 -15.59 25.20 -10.43
C ALA A 84 -16.66 25.53 -9.37
N ARG A 85 -17.18 24.53 -8.65
CA ARG A 85 -18.14 24.74 -7.55
C ARG A 85 -17.55 25.59 -6.43
N ARG A 86 -16.29 25.34 -6.03
CA ARG A 86 -15.61 26.14 -5.01
C ARG A 86 -15.39 27.58 -5.45
N ALA A 87 -15.01 27.80 -6.72
CA ALA A 87 -14.85 29.13 -7.28
C ALA A 87 -16.20 29.88 -7.32
N ALA A 88 -17.26 29.23 -7.79
CA ALA A 88 -18.60 29.80 -7.79
C ALA A 88 -19.09 30.13 -6.37
N ALA A 89 -18.85 29.26 -5.39
CA ALA A 89 -19.18 29.51 -3.99
C ALA A 89 -18.42 30.69 -3.38
N ARG A 90 -17.18 30.96 -3.84
CA ARG A 90 -16.41 32.15 -3.42
C ARG A 90 -16.96 33.44 -4.02
N VAL A 91 -17.42 33.41 -5.27
CA VAL A 91 -18.01 34.58 -5.94
C VAL A 91 -19.41 34.89 -5.38
N ALA A 92 -20.17 33.85 -4.99
CA ALA A 92 -21.49 33.99 -4.39
C ALA A 92 -21.44 34.28 -2.87
N ALA A 93 -20.27 34.24 -2.24
CA ALA A 93 -20.14 34.62 -0.85
C ALA A 93 -20.32 36.15 -0.73
N PRO A 94 -21.23 36.65 0.13
CA PRO A 94 -21.42 38.08 0.30
C PRO A 94 -20.13 38.70 0.85
N VAL A 95 -19.66 39.78 0.21
CA VAL A 95 -18.61 40.64 0.77
C VAL A 95 -19.25 41.37 1.95
N ALA A 96 -18.96 40.90 3.16
CA ALA A 96 -19.35 41.58 4.40
C ALA A 96 -18.53 42.86 4.60
#